data_AF-A0A7Y2IF94-F1
#
_entry.id   AF-A0A7Y2IF94-F1
#
_cell.length_a   1.000
_cell.length_b   1.000
_cell.length_c   1.000
_cell.angle_alpha   90.00
_cell.angle_beta   90.00
_cell.angle_gamma   90.00
#
_symmetry.space_group_name_H-M   'P 1'
#
loop_
_entity.id
_entity.type
_entity.pdbx_description
1 polymer ?
#
loop_
_entity_poly.entity_id
_entity_poly.type
_entity_poly.pdbx_seq_one_letter_code
_entity_poly.pdbx_strand_id
1 'polypeptide(L)' 'AAEGDAFVPAYLDLLRAGGSKSPEELGKIVQCDLSDPGFWDAGLLIVEGQLNAAEEAAKAAGRL' A
#
# COMPACT_ATOMS: atom_id res chain seq x y z
N ALA A 1 1.85 17.95 -10.18
CA ALA A 1 0.66 17.11 -10.34
C ALA A 1 0.84 15.94 -9.40
N ALA A 2 -0.10 15.71 -8.49
CA ALA A 2 -0.06 14.57 -7.59
C ALA A 2 -0.11 13.28 -8.42
N GLU A 3 0.71 12.28 -8.09
CA GLU A 3 0.76 10.99 -8.78
C GLU A 3 -0.61 10.28 -8.89
N GLY A 4 -1.63 10.74 -8.14
CA GLY A 4 -2.99 10.23 -8.17
C GLY A 4 -3.66 10.19 -9.55
N ASP A 5 -3.43 11.18 -10.42
CA ASP A 5 -4.04 11.18 -11.76
C ASP A 5 -3.46 10.08 -12.67
N ALA A 6 -2.17 9.75 -12.50
CA ALA A 6 -1.49 8.69 -13.23
C ALA A 6 -1.74 7.30 -12.63
N PHE A 7 -2.10 7.24 -11.34
CA PHE A 7 -2.41 6.00 -10.64
C PHE A 7 -3.69 5.34 -11.17
N VAL A 8 -4.75 6.11 -11.43
CA VAL A 8 -6.05 5.58 -11.89
C VAL A 8 -5.93 4.72 -13.15
N PRO A 9 -5.35 5.19 -14.27
CA PRO A 9 -5.22 4.35 -15.46
C PRO A 9 -4.35 3.10 -15.21
N ALA A 10 -3.24 3.21 -14.46
CA ALA A 10 -2.39 2.08 -14.12
C ALA A 10 -3.14 1.01 -13.30
N TYR A 11 -3.94 1.44 -12.33
CA TYR A 11 -4.76 0.55 -11.52
C TYR A 11 -5.84 -0.16 -12.35
N LEU A 12 -6.45 0.55 -13.31
CA LEU A 12 -7.40 -0.08 -14.24
C LEU A 12 -6.73 -1.14 -15.13
N ASP A 13 -5.49 -0.90 -15.57
CA ASP A 13 -4.73 -1.87 -16.35
C ASP A 13 -4.35 -3.12 -15.54
N LEU A 14 -3.97 -2.94 -14.27
CA LEU A 14 -3.78 -4.03 -13.32
C LEU A 14 -5.05 -4.89 -13.19
N LEU A 15 -6.21 -4.27 -12.96
CA LEU A 15 -7.48 -4.99 -12.81
C LEU A 15 -7.88 -5.75 -14.09
N ARG A 16 -7.66 -5.14 -15.26
CA ARG A 16 -7.93 -5.79 -16.56
C ARG A 16 -7.04 -7.01 -16.79
N ALA A 17 -5.80 -6.99 -16.30
CA ALA A 17 -4.89 -8.12 -16.45
C ALA A 17 -5.37 -9.36 -15.68
N GLY A 18 -6.17 -9.20 -14.61
CA GLY A 18 -6.71 -10.30 -13.83
C GLY A 18 -5.63 -11.32 -13.44
N GLY A 19 -5.92 -12.62 -13.59
CA GLY A 19 -4.97 -13.70 -13.32
C GLY A 19 -4.05 -14.08 -14.49
N SER A 20 -3.95 -13.27 -15.55
CA SER A 20 -3.15 -13.61 -16.74
C SER A 20 -1.65 -13.31 -16.61
N LYS A 21 -1.24 -12.69 -15.49
CA LYS A 21 0.13 -12.26 -15.18
C LYS A 21 0.54 -12.74 -13.79
N SER A 22 1.85 -12.84 -13.54
CA SER A 22 2.34 -13.14 -12.19
C SER A 22 2.11 -11.95 -11.24
N PRO A 23 2.05 -12.16 -9.92
CA PRO A 23 1.97 -11.08 -8.94
C PRO A 23 3.06 -10.01 -9.11
N GLU A 24 4.29 -10.41 -9.42
CA GLU A 24 5.42 -9.50 -9.65
C GLU A 24 5.23 -8.65 -10.91
N GLU A 25 4.68 -9.24 -11.99
CA GLU A 25 4.35 -8.48 -13.20
C GLU A 25 3.19 -7.52 -12.97
N LEU A 26 2.20 -7.92 -12.16
CA LEU A 26 1.07 -7.08 -11.77
C LEU A 26 1.53 -5.89 -10.92
N GLY A 27 2.35 -6.13 -9.90
CA GLY A 27 2.88 -5.07 -9.03
C GLY A 27 3.58 -3.97 -9.81
N LYS A 28 4.39 -4.34 -10.81
CA LYS A 28 5.12 -3.38 -11.68
C LYS A 28 4.20 -2.42 -12.45
N ILE A 29 2.97 -2.82 -12.79
CA ILE A 29 2.00 -1.95 -13.49
C ILE A 29 1.68 -0.71 -12.65
N VAL A 30 1.58 -0.88 -11.32
CA VAL A 30 1.29 0.18 -10.36
C VAL A 30 2.54 0.67 -9.62
N GLN A 31 3.72 0.43 -10.21
CA GLN A 31 5.02 0.83 -9.68
C GLN A 31 5.35 0.22 -8.30
N CYS A 32 4.74 -0.92 -7.96
CA CYS A 32 5.08 -1.70 -6.77
C CYS A 32 6.06 -2.82 -7.13
N ASP A 33 7.30 -2.75 -6.63
CA ASP A 33 8.24 -3.87 -6.71
C ASP A 33 8.07 -4.79 -5.50
N LEU A 34 7.45 -5.95 -5.71
CA LEU A 34 7.23 -6.92 -4.63
C LEU A 34 8.51 -7.61 -4.16
N SER A 35 9.59 -7.56 -4.95
CA SER A 35 10.89 -8.12 -4.60
C SER A 35 11.78 -7.16 -3.81
N ASP A 36 11.38 -5.89 -3.71
CA ASP A 36 12.10 -4.86 -2.96
C ASP A 36 11.73 -4.92 -1.47
N PRO A 37 12.65 -5.28 -0.56
CA PRO A 37 12.40 -5.23 0.88
C PRO A 37 12.04 -3.82 1.36
N GLY A 38 12.60 -2.77 0.72
CA GLY A 38 12.34 -1.37 1.09
C GLY A 38 10.88 -0.96 0.89
N PHE A 39 10.21 -1.50 -0.12
CA PHE A 39 8.77 -1.31 -0.31
C PHE A 39 7.97 -1.85 0.89
N TRP A 40 8.32 -3.03 1.38
CA TRP A 40 7.66 -3.66 2.52
C TRP A 40 7.97 -2.93 3.83
N ASP A 41 9.22 -2.54 4.05
CA ASP A 41 9.63 -1.77 5.22
C ASP A 41 8.85 -0.45 5.30
N ALA A 42 8.69 0.26 4.17
CA ALA A 42 7.89 1.47 4.10
C ALA A 42 6.40 1.21 4.44
N GLY A 43 5.82 0.12 3.94
CA GLY A 43 4.46 -0.29 4.28
C GLY A 43 4.28 -0.60 5.76
N LEU A 44 5.26 -1.27 6.39
CA LEU A 44 5.24 -1.58 7.81
C LEU A 44 5.34 -0.34 8.70
N LEU A 45 6.13 0.67 8.30
CA LEU A 45 6.19 1.96 9.00
C LEU A 45 4.85 2.69 9.02
N ILE A 46 4.06 2.60 7.93
CA ILE A 46 2.71 3.16 7.89
C ILE A 46 1.79 2.45 8.88
N VAL A 47 1.84 1.11 8.92
CA VAL A 47 1.04 0.31 9.86
C VAL A 47 1.44 0.58 11.30
N GLU A 48 2.74 0.72 11.60
CA GLU A 48 3.23 1.11 12.93
C GLU A 48 2.67 2.49 13.34
N GLY A 49 2.68 3.46 12.44
CA GLY A 49 2.08 4.78 12.69
C GLY A 49 0.58 4.69 13.01
N GLN A 50 -0.17 3.85 12.28
CA GLN A 50 -1.59 3.60 12.54
C GLN A 50 -1.82 2.91 13.89
N LEU A 51 -0.97 1.95 14.24
CA LEU A 51 -1.04 1.26 15.53
C LEU A 51 -0.81 2.23 16.68
N ASN A 52 0.25 3.04 16.62
CA ASN A 52 0.52 4.06 17.63
C ASN A 52 -0.65 5.03 17.79
N ALA A 53 -1.24 5.50 16.68
CA ALA A 53 -2.41 6.37 16.73
C ALA A 53 -3.63 5.70 17.38
N ALA A 54 -3.85 4.41 17.11
CA ALA A 54 -4.93 3.64 17.71
C ALA A 54 -4.74 3.44 19.23
N GLU A 55 -3.51 3.14 19.67
CA GLU A 55 -3.18 3.00 21.09
C GLU A 55 -3.37 4.31 21.86
N GLU A 56 -2.91 5.43 21.31
CA GLU A 56 -3.11 6.75 21.93
C GLU A 56 -4.58 7.13 22.01
N ALA A 57 -5.37 6.81 20.97
CA ALA A 57 -6.81 7.02 21.00
C ALA A 57 -7.49 6.16 22.09
N ALA A 58 -7.06 4.91 22.27
CA ALA A 58 -7.59 4.04 23.31
C ALA A 58 -7.24 4.52 24.74
N LYS A 59 -6.01 5.01 24.96
CA LYS A 59 -5.61 5.67 26.23
C LYS A 59 -6.45 6.91 26.50
N ALA A 60 -6.62 7.78 25.50
CA ALA A 60 -7.43 9.00 25.62
C ALA A 60 -8.91 8.70 25.94
N ALA A 61 -9.42 7.55 25.48
CA ALA A 61 -10.76 7.07 25.78
C ALA A 61 -10.87 6.32 27.12
N GLY A 62 -9.79 6.18 27.89
CA GLY A 62 -9.75 5.43 29.15
C GLY A 62 -10.02 3.93 28.98
N ARG A 63 -9.67 3.37 27.82
CA ARG A 63 -9.86 1.95 27.47
C ARG A 63 -8.60 1.11 27.61
N LEU A 64 -7.47 1.76 27.93
CA LEU A 64 -6.18 1.18 28.29
C LEU A 64 -5.69 1.87 29.57
#